data_AF-A0A1G2Z836-F1
#
_entry.id   AF-A0A1G2Z836-F1
#
_cell.length_a   1.000
_cell.length_b   1.000
_cell.length_c   1.000
_cell.angle_alpha   90.00
_cell.angle_beta   90.00
_cell.angle_gamma   90.00
#
_symmetry.space_group_name_H-M   'P 1'
#
loop_
_entity.id
_entity.type
_entity.pdbx_description
1 polymer ?
#
loop_
_entity_poly.entity_id
_entity_poly.type
_entity_poly.pdbx_seq_one_letter_code
_entity_poly.pdbx_strand_id
1 'polypeptide(L)'
;MRSREPERPYVKNVRVGTVLLWVLALGGATAKSAVTSFVLVGADGIDHTYNGVPFGFMDSSMVVIREPGTFVPVLTTAMNDYTANAIHVLQYSGYADNVPDGVGVGHLSVHYADGTSNTLDLIVGVNTAEWSYDRPEEQPYLQHTKIPAAYSFWTDAESSSYYWGHYFYASMELIPKPLSYLELTLDPASYTGQHYYGYSPADAFGIGVSAITLESVIPAPGAIVLSCMGVGLVNWLRRRRII
;
A
#
# COMPACT_ATOMS: atom_id res chain seq x y z
N MET A 1 -9.05 -22.06 -40.71
CA MET A 1 -10.31 -21.78 -39.98
C MET A 1 -10.23 -20.37 -39.43
N ARG A 2 -11.01 -19.43 -39.97
CA ARG A 2 -11.07 -18.03 -39.47
C ARG A 2 -12.16 -17.96 -38.41
N SER A 3 -11.79 -17.67 -37.17
CA SER A 3 -12.72 -17.44 -36.06
C SER A 3 -13.50 -16.15 -36.31
N ARG A 4 -14.83 -16.22 -36.13
CA ARG A 4 -15.72 -15.07 -36.20
C ARG A 4 -15.69 -14.35 -34.86
N GLU A 5 -15.46 -13.03 -34.88
CA GLU A 5 -15.67 -12.16 -33.73
C GLU A 5 -17.16 -12.13 -33.33
N PRO A 6 -17.49 -12.13 -32.03
CA PRO A 6 -18.86 -11.98 -31.57
C PRO A 6 -19.33 -10.52 -31.66
N GLU A 7 -20.51 -10.32 -32.25
CA GLU A 7 -21.22 -9.04 -32.31
C GLU A 7 -21.55 -8.52 -30.90
N ARG A 8 -21.24 -7.25 -30.64
CA ARG A 8 -21.61 -6.56 -29.39
C ARG A 8 -23.08 -6.10 -29.45
N PRO A 9 -23.88 -6.33 -28.39
CA PRO A 9 -25.26 -5.86 -28.36
C PRO A 9 -25.36 -4.34 -28.17
N TYR A 10 -26.26 -3.74 -28.94
CA TYR A 10 -26.64 -2.33 -28.96
C TYR A 10 -27.42 -1.95 -27.68
N VAL A 11 -26.83 -1.12 -26.82
CA VAL A 11 -27.49 -0.65 -25.59
C VAL A 11 -28.30 0.63 -25.88
N LYS A 12 -29.61 0.55 -25.60
CA LYS A 12 -30.59 1.64 -25.71
C LYS A 12 -30.31 2.71 -24.62
N ASN A 13 -30.16 3.96 -25.05
CA ASN A 13 -30.10 5.12 -24.16
C ASN A 13 -31.42 5.29 -23.39
N VAL A 14 -31.40 5.13 -22.06
CA VAL A 14 -32.49 5.50 -21.16
C VAL A 14 -32.26 6.94 -20.68
N ARG A 15 -33.20 7.84 -20.98
CA ARG A 15 -33.19 9.21 -20.45
C ARG A 15 -33.66 9.18 -18.99
N VAL A 16 -32.75 9.47 -18.07
CA VAL A 16 -33.07 9.69 -16.65
C VAL A 16 -33.44 11.16 -16.46
N GLY A 17 -34.65 11.41 -15.97
CA GLY A 17 -35.15 12.75 -15.69
C GLY A 17 -34.44 13.37 -14.48
N THR A 18 -33.95 14.59 -14.65
CA THR A 18 -33.35 15.41 -13.59
C THR A 18 -34.45 15.94 -12.66
N VAL A 19 -34.46 15.49 -11.40
CA VAL A 19 -35.22 16.15 -10.33
C VAL A 19 -34.29 17.19 -9.69
N LEU A 20 -34.60 18.47 -9.90
CA LEU A 20 -33.90 19.58 -9.28
C LEU A 20 -34.48 19.83 -7.88
N LEU A 21 -33.76 19.41 -6.84
CA LEU A 21 -34.11 19.71 -5.46
C LEU A 21 -33.39 21.00 -5.03
N TRP A 22 -34.14 22.07 -4.79
CA TRP A 22 -33.62 23.29 -4.16
C TRP A 22 -33.54 23.07 -2.65
N VAL A 23 -32.34 22.96 -2.09
CA VAL A 23 -32.11 23.06 -0.65
C VAL A 23 -31.62 24.47 -0.32
N LEU A 24 -32.43 25.17 0.47
CA LEU A 24 -32.13 26.49 1.03
C LEU A 24 -30.92 26.40 1.97
N ALA A 25 -29.95 27.29 1.72
CA ALA A 25 -28.72 27.45 2.50
C ALA A 25 -29.00 28.03 3.89
N LEU A 26 -28.66 27.26 4.93
CA LEU A 26 -28.32 27.77 6.25
C LEU A 26 -26.80 27.74 6.37
N GLY A 27 -26.19 28.87 6.76
CA GLY A 27 -24.74 29.10 6.79
C GLY A 27 -23.98 28.17 7.73
N GLY A 28 -23.77 26.93 7.30
CA GLY A 28 -22.80 26.02 7.89
C GLY A 28 -21.40 26.48 7.50
N ALA A 29 -20.52 26.63 8.48
CA ALA A 29 -19.09 26.70 8.22
C ALA A 29 -18.74 25.49 7.35
N THR A 30 -18.43 25.72 6.08
CA THR A 30 -17.94 24.68 5.19
C THR A 30 -16.69 24.13 5.85
N ALA A 31 -16.77 22.93 6.41
CA ALA A 31 -15.61 22.21 6.89
C ALA A 31 -14.65 22.16 5.71
N LYS A 32 -13.56 22.93 5.78
CA LYS A 32 -12.52 22.84 4.76
C LYS A 32 -11.94 21.45 4.90
N SER A 33 -12.27 20.57 3.96
CA SER A 33 -11.68 19.24 3.89
C SER A 33 -10.17 19.40 3.96
N ALA A 34 -9.54 18.62 4.84
CA ALA A 34 -8.09 18.55 4.88
C ALA A 34 -7.57 18.17 3.49
N VAL A 35 -6.46 18.79 3.08
CA VAL A 35 -5.80 18.44 1.82
C VAL A 35 -4.78 17.36 2.15
N THR A 36 -4.99 16.18 1.58
CA THR A 36 -4.02 15.09 1.60
C THR A 36 -2.90 15.37 0.59
N SER A 37 -1.65 15.16 0.99
CA SER A 37 -0.48 15.21 0.12
C SER A 37 0.24 13.87 0.13
N PHE A 38 0.78 13.47 -1.03
CA PHE A 38 1.53 12.23 -1.18
C PHE A 38 2.98 12.49 -1.54
N VAL A 39 3.89 11.69 -0.98
CA VAL A 39 5.32 11.72 -1.27
C VAL A 39 5.76 10.32 -1.70
N LEU A 40 6.32 10.21 -2.91
CA LEU A 40 6.87 8.98 -3.43
C LEU A 40 8.28 8.78 -2.86
N VAL A 41 8.58 7.61 -2.32
CA VAL A 41 9.91 7.31 -1.76
C VAL A 41 10.75 6.63 -2.84
N GLY A 42 11.81 7.32 -3.26
CA GLY A 42 12.83 6.77 -4.17
C GLY A 42 12.47 6.75 -5.66
N ALA A 43 11.35 7.36 -6.08
CA ALA A 43 10.94 7.46 -7.48
C ALA A 43 10.80 8.92 -7.94
N ASP A 44 11.14 9.20 -9.20
CA ASP A 44 11.12 10.54 -9.81
C ASP A 44 9.80 10.86 -10.54
N GLY A 45 8.82 9.96 -10.52
CA GLY A 45 7.56 10.11 -11.26
C GLY A 45 6.45 9.19 -10.79
N ILE A 46 5.23 9.48 -11.26
CA ILE A 46 4.04 8.65 -11.01
C ILE A 46 3.86 7.71 -12.21
N ASP A 47 4.00 6.41 -11.97
CA ASP A 47 3.75 5.37 -12.97
C ASP A 47 2.35 4.79 -12.85
N HIS A 48 1.80 4.80 -11.63
CA HIS A 48 0.53 4.16 -11.33
C HIS A 48 -0.26 4.95 -10.27
N THR A 49 -1.58 4.78 -10.26
CA THR A 49 -2.44 5.32 -9.20
C THR A 49 -3.48 4.27 -8.85
N TYR A 50 -3.54 3.92 -7.57
CA TYR A 50 -4.48 2.93 -7.04
C TYR A 50 -5.30 3.56 -5.92
N ASN A 51 -6.64 3.56 -6.06
CA ASN A 51 -7.56 4.20 -5.12
C ASN A 51 -7.21 5.66 -4.75
N GLY A 52 -6.66 6.41 -5.71
CA GLY A 52 -6.25 7.80 -5.52
C GLY A 52 -4.87 8.00 -4.89
N VAL A 53 -4.17 6.92 -4.53
CA VAL A 53 -2.78 6.95 -4.06
C VAL A 53 -1.84 6.79 -5.26
N PRO A 54 -0.97 7.76 -5.54
CA PRO A 54 0.02 7.66 -6.61
C PRO A 54 1.18 6.75 -6.19
N PHE A 55 1.76 6.04 -7.15
CA PHE A 55 2.94 5.20 -6.97
C PHE A 55 3.93 5.45 -8.11
N GLY A 56 5.21 5.50 -7.77
CA GLY A 56 6.33 5.42 -8.72
C GLY A 56 7.07 4.10 -8.49
N PHE A 57 7.29 3.34 -9.55
CA PHE A 57 7.99 2.06 -9.46
C PHE A 57 9.50 2.29 -9.42
N MET A 58 10.15 1.53 -8.55
CA MET A 58 11.59 1.34 -8.56
C MET A 58 11.88 -0.09 -8.99
N ASP A 59 13.08 -0.36 -9.53
CA ASP A 59 13.62 -1.72 -9.52
C ASP A 59 13.65 -2.17 -8.05
N SER A 60 12.65 -2.98 -7.65
CA SER A 60 12.29 -3.41 -6.28
C SER A 60 12.91 -2.63 -5.11
N SER A 61 12.11 -1.77 -4.45
CA SER A 61 12.58 -0.94 -3.32
C SER A 61 13.09 -1.72 -2.10
N MET A 62 12.54 -2.91 -1.84
CA MET A 62 13.00 -3.83 -0.79
C MET A 62 12.67 -5.25 -1.21
N VAL A 63 13.60 -6.20 -1.11
CA VAL A 63 13.30 -7.63 -1.31
C VAL A 63 14.05 -8.45 -0.30
N VAL A 64 13.32 -9.27 0.46
CA VAL A 64 13.92 -10.28 1.33
C VAL A 64 13.60 -11.63 0.73
N ILE A 65 14.64 -12.37 0.36
CA ILE A 65 14.52 -13.74 -0.14
C ILE A 65 15.23 -14.65 0.85
N ARG A 66 14.61 -15.78 1.17
CA ARG A 66 15.27 -16.87 1.86
C ARG A 66 16.22 -17.56 0.89
N GLU A 67 17.51 -17.49 1.21
CA GLU A 67 18.52 -18.43 0.73
C GLU A 67 18.99 -19.34 1.88
N PRO A 68 19.48 -20.56 1.61
CA PRO A 68 20.02 -21.42 2.67
C PRO A 68 21.19 -20.74 3.41
N GLY A 69 20.97 -20.30 4.64
CA GLY A 69 22.03 -19.97 5.58
C GLY A 69 22.08 -18.53 6.12
N THR A 70 21.25 -17.58 5.68
CA THR A 70 21.14 -16.29 6.39
C THR A 70 19.84 -15.55 6.07
N PHE A 71 19.17 -15.07 7.13
CA PHE A 71 18.05 -14.14 7.03
C PHE A 71 18.54 -12.79 7.51
N VAL A 72 18.54 -11.79 6.64
CA VAL A 72 18.91 -10.42 7.00
C VAL A 72 17.73 -9.53 6.64
N PRO A 73 17.12 -8.84 7.62
CA PRO A 73 16.13 -7.81 7.34
C PRO A 73 16.69 -6.80 6.34
N VAL A 74 15.85 -6.36 5.41
CA VAL A 74 16.22 -5.31 4.46
C VAL A 74 15.71 -3.98 4.97
N LEU A 75 16.57 -2.97 4.93
CA LEU A 75 16.28 -1.62 5.37
C LEU A 75 16.23 -0.68 4.17
N THR A 76 15.34 0.31 4.20
CA THR A 76 15.40 1.42 3.24
C THR A 76 16.59 2.34 3.55
N THR A 77 16.86 3.28 2.64
CA THR A 77 17.66 4.46 2.97
C THR A 77 17.03 5.26 4.11
N ALA A 78 17.81 6.13 4.74
CA ALA A 78 17.33 6.99 5.83
C ALA A 78 16.15 7.89 5.38
N MET A 79 15.20 8.08 6.30
CA MET A 79 13.93 8.77 6.08
C MET A 79 13.67 9.90 7.08
N ASN A 80 14.75 10.42 7.69
CA ASN A 80 14.69 11.43 8.75
C ASN A 80 13.99 12.74 8.36
N ASP A 81 13.88 13.01 7.06
CA ASP A 81 13.21 14.22 6.53
C ASP A 81 11.70 14.06 6.36
N TYR A 82 11.15 12.87 6.63
CA TYR A 82 9.74 12.56 6.41
C TYR A 82 8.94 12.50 7.71
N THR A 83 7.69 12.96 7.61
CA THR A 83 6.62 12.72 8.58
C THR A 83 5.37 12.31 7.80
N ALA A 84 4.67 11.28 8.28
CA ALA A 84 3.54 10.72 7.55
C ALA A 84 2.41 10.33 8.50
N ASN A 85 1.19 10.43 8.02
CA ASN A 85 -0.03 9.94 8.65
C ASN A 85 -0.32 8.50 8.25
N ALA A 86 0.08 8.08 7.05
CA ALA A 86 0.00 6.69 6.62
C ALA A 86 1.14 6.36 5.66
N ILE A 87 1.39 5.08 5.51
CA ILE A 87 2.24 4.54 4.46
C ILE A 87 1.43 3.58 3.61
N HIS A 88 1.65 3.65 2.31
CA HIS A 88 1.06 2.78 1.30
C HIS A 88 2.16 2.09 0.53
N VAL A 89 1.99 0.80 0.28
CA VAL A 89 2.97 0.00 -0.44
C VAL A 89 2.30 -0.83 -1.53
N LEU A 90 3.01 -0.99 -2.63
CA LEU A 90 2.77 -2.06 -3.60
C LEU A 90 3.79 -3.16 -3.34
N GLN A 91 3.32 -4.32 -2.95
CA GLN A 91 4.15 -5.42 -2.47
C GLN A 91 3.72 -6.75 -3.10
N TYR A 92 4.54 -7.77 -2.95
CA TYR A 92 4.25 -9.11 -3.40
C TYR A 92 4.96 -10.17 -2.55
N SER A 93 4.43 -11.40 -2.58
CA SER A 93 5.19 -12.60 -2.22
C SER A 93 5.67 -13.30 -3.48
N GLY A 94 6.84 -13.93 -3.41
CA GLY A 94 7.37 -14.76 -4.47
C GLY A 94 7.80 -16.11 -3.94
N TYR A 95 7.63 -17.14 -4.77
CA TYR A 95 7.83 -18.53 -4.36
C TYR A 95 6.92 -18.92 -3.18
N ALA A 96 5.72 -18.34 -3.14
CA ALA A 96 4.70 -18.49 -2.11
C ALA A 96 3.67 -19.57 -2.45
N ASP A 97 3.93 -20.37 -3.49
CA ASP A 97 2.99 -21.32 -4.03
C ASP A 97 2.54 -22.37 -3.01
N ASN A 98 3.44 -22.78 -2.11
CA ASN A 98 3.16 -23.70 -1.02
C ASN A 98 2.68 -23.03 0.28
N VAL A 99 2.39 -21.73 0.29
CA VAL A 99 1.95 -21.01 1.50
C VAL A 99 0.41 -20.94 1.52
N PRO A 100 -0.25 -21.49 2.56
CA PRO A 100 -1.71 -21.43 2.70
C PRO A 100 -2.25 -20.03 3.01
N ASP A 101 -3.54 -19.85 2.74
CA ASP A 101 -4.30 -18.68 3.20
C ASP A 101 -4.16 -18.44 4.71
N GLY A 102 -4.02 -17.16 5.09
CA GLY A 102 -3.98 -16.71 6.48
C GLY A 102 -2.62 -16.86 7.18
N VAL A 103 -1.60 -17.36 6.48
CA VAL A 103 -0.24 -17.47 7.03
C VAL A 103 0.47 -16.11 6.96
N GLY A 104 1.03 -15.68 8.09
CA GLY A 104 1.93 -14.53 8.16
C GLY A 104 3.27 -14.88 7.52
N VAL A 105 3.68 -14.11 6.51
CA VAL A 105 4.90 -14.33 5.74
C VAL A 105 6.03 -13.37 6.07
N GLY A 106 5.71 -12.30 6.79
CA GLY A 106 6.67 -11.30 7.20
C GLY A 106 5.97 -10.04 7.66
N HIS A 107 6.78 -9.02 7.89
CA HIS A 107 6.32 -7.77 8.46
C HIS A 107 7.05 -6.59 7.82
N LEU A 108 6.31 -5.52 7.60
CA LEU A 108 6.85 -4.21 7.27
C LEU A 108 6.80 -3.34 8.54
N SER A 109 7.97 -2.96 9.04
CA SER A 109 8.10 -2.08 10.20
C SER A 109 8.52 -0.68 9.77
N VAL A 110 7.79 0.35 10.23
CA VAL A 110 8.21 1.75 10.13
C VAL A 110 8.80 2.16 11.47
N HIS A 111 10.09 2.49 11.46
CA HIS A 111 10.83 2.94 12.63
C HIS A 111 10.86 4.47 12.67
N TYR A 112 10.63 5.04 13.85
CA TYR A 112 10.67 6.49 14.08
C TYR A 112 12.01 6.93 14.65
N ALA A 113 12.33 8.23 14.52
CA ALA A 113 13.55 8.80 15.08
C ALA A 113 13.62 8.75 16.63
N ASP A 114 12.49 8.58 17.30
CA ASP A 114 12.40 8.40 18.76
C ASP A 114 12.64 6.95 19.23
N GLY A 115 12.90 6.03 18.29
CA GLY A 115 13.15 4.61 18.55
C GLY A 115 11.89 3.76 18.70
N THR A 116 10.69 4.34 18.58
CA THR A 116 9.44 3.56 18.50
C THR A 116 9.21 3.03 17.08
N SER A 117 8.24 2.13 16.91
CA SER A 117 7.87 1.61 15.59
C SER A 117 6.38 1.26 15.47
N ASN A 118 5.90 1.25 14.23
CA ASN A 118 4.64 0.62 13.81
C ASN A 118 4.97 -0.59 12.93
N THR A 119 4.15 -1.63 12.98
CA THR A 119 4.35 -2.85 12.19
C THR A 119 3.06 -3.24 11.47
N LEU A 120 3.22 -3.66 10.22
CA LEU A 120 2.17 -4.22 9.37
C LEU A 120 2.54 -5.66 9.02
N ASP A 121 1.70 -6.60 9.44
CA ASP A 121 1.84 -8.01 9.08
C ASP A 121 1.44 -8.23 7.62
N LEU A 122 2.24 -9.00 6.90
CA LEU A 122 1.93 -9.46 5.55
C LEU A 122 1.39 -10.88 5.65
N ILE A 123 0.13 -11.06 5.25
CA ILE A 123 -0.63 -12.29 5.41
C ILE A 123 -1.14 -12.74 4.05
N VAL A 124 -0.70 -13.92 3.63
CA VAL A 124 -1.04 -14.49 2.33
C VAL A 124 -2.55 -14.75 2.24
N GLY A 125 -3.15 -14.39 1.11
CA GLY A 125 -4.59 -14.48 0.88
C GLY A 125 -5.42 -13.38 1.53
N VAL A 126 -4.78 -12.46 2.28
CA VAL A 126 -5.47 -11.37 2.98
C VAL A 126 -5.01 -10.01 2.45
N ASN A 127 -3.72 -9.70 2.55
CA ASN A 127 -3.15 -8.45 2.07
C ASN A 127 -1.91 -8.65 1.19
N THR A 128 -1.48 -9.89 0.99
CA THR A 128 -0.48 -10.29 0.00
C THR A 128 -0.84 -11.62 -0.68
N ALA A 129 -0.18 -11.93 -1.79
CA ALA A 129 -0.29 -13.20 -2.52
C ALA A 129 0.95 -13.38 -3.44
N GLU A 130 1.06 -14.54 -4.07
CA GLU A 130 2.06 -14.84 -5.11
C GLU A 130 1.98 -13.83 -6.27
N TRP A 131 3.10 -13.20 -6.62
CA TRP A 131 3.17 -12.24 -7.73
C TRP A 131 2.90 -12.92 -9.07
N SER A 132 3.36 -14.16 -9.22
CA SER A 132 3.15 -14.97 -10.42
C SER A 132 1.91 -15.85 -10.33
N TYR A 133 0.89 -15.45 -9.54
CA TYR A 133 -0.31 -16.25 -9.35
C TYR A 133 -0.87 -16.79 -10.67
N ASP A 134 -0.97 -15.98 -11.73
CA ASP A 134 -1.55 -16.41 -13.01
C ASP A 134 -0.60 -17.26 -13.90
N ARG A 135 0.60 -17.61 -13.43
CA ARG A 135 1.55 -18.49 -14.14
C ARG A 135 0.97 -19.90 -14.24
N PRO A 136 0.71 -20.43 -15.45
CA PRO A 136 0.04 -21.72 -15.63
C PRO A 136 0.77 -22.89 -14.96
N GLU A 137 2.10 -22.87 -14.94
CA GLU A 137 2.92 -23.92 -14.33
C GLU A 137 2.81 -23.96 -12.80
N GLU A 138 2.45 -22.86 -12.15
CA GLU A 138 2.29 -22.77 -10.68
C GLU A 138 0.89 -23.09 -10.19
N GLN A 139 -0.13 -22.88 -11.02
CA GLN A 139 -1.54 -23.04 -10.66
C GLN A 139 -1.87 -24.34 -9.88
N PRO A 140 -1.31 -25.52 -10.22
CA PRO A 140 -1.58 -26.75 -9.48
C PRO A 140 -1.05 -26.77 -8.03
N TYR A 141 -0.13 -25.88 -7.69
CA TYR A 141 0.60 -25.86 -6.43
C TYR A 141 0.11 -24.77 -5.46
N LEU A 142 -0.53 -23.71 -5.97
CA LEU A 142 -1.03 -22.59 -5.18
C LEU A 142 -1.97 -23.04 -4.05
N GLN A 143 -1.62 -22.72 -2.81
CA GLN A 143 -2.40 -23.07 -1.61
C GLN A 143 -3.17 -21.89 -1.00
N HIS A 144 -3.14 -20.74 -1.66
CA HIS A 144 -3.80 -19.53 -1.19
C HIS A 144 -4.66 -18.88 -2.27
N THR A 145 -5.55 -18.01 -1.82
CA THR A 145 -6.45 -17.22 -2.64
C THR A 145 -5.74 -16.03 -3.24
N LYS A 146 -5.95 -15.79 -4.55
CA LYS A 146 -5.56 -14.52 -5.16
C LYS A 146 -6.41 -13.39 -4.62
N ILE A 147 -5.77 -12.37 -4.07
CA ILE A 147 -6.44 -11.12 -3.70
C ILE A 147 -6.46 -10.14 -4.89
N PRO A 148 -7.33 -9.11 -4.89
CA PRO A 148 -7.35 -8.13 -5.96
C PRO A 148 -5.98 -7.46 -6.15
N ALA A 149 -5.43 -7.59 -7.35
CA ALA A 149 -4.18 -6.93 -7.71
C ALA A 149 -4.39 -5.41 -7.76
N ALA A 150 -3.45 -4.68 -7.17
CA ALA A 150 -3.42 -3.23 -7.28
C ALA A 150 -2.74 -2.80 -8.59
N TYR A 151 -1.73 -3.55 -9.02
CA TYR A 151 -1.06 -3.37 -10.29
C TYR A 151 -0.82 -4.73 -10.94
N SER A 152 -0.87 -4.79 -12.27
CA SER A 152 -0.56 -6.00 -13.04
C SER A 152 0.25 -5.66 -14.27
N PHE A 153 1.17 -6.53 -14.64
CA PHE A 153 2.07 -6.34 -15.78
C PHE A 153 2.25 -7.65 -16.54
N TRP A 154 2.46 -7.53 -17.86
CA TRP A 154 2.63 -8.67 -18.74
C TRP A 154 4.09 -9.14 -18.73
N THR A 155 4.32 -10.43 -18.52
CA THR A 155 5.67 -10.99 -18.33
C THR A 155 5.73 -12.46 -18.74
N ASP A 156 6.93 -12.96 -19.04
CA ASP A 156 7.27 -14.37 -19.27
C ASP A 156 8.37 -14.85 -18.31
N ALA A 157 8.67 -14.06 -17.27
CA ALA A 157 9.71 -14.38 -16.31
C ALA A 157 9.52 -15.78 -15.71
N GLU A 158 10.57 -16.60 -15.78
CA GLU A 158 10.58 -17.98 -15.31
C GLU A 158 9.44 -18.88 -15.85
N SER A 159 8.86 -18.55 -17.01
CA SER A 159 7.82 -19.35 -17.65
C SER A 159 8.12 -19.57 -19.13
N SER A 160 7.52 -20.61 -19.69
CA SER A 160 7.53 -20.88 -21.13
C SER A 160 6.49 -20.05 -21.90
N SER A 161 5.56 -19.41 -21.18
CA SER A 161 4.42 -18.68 -21.70
C SER A 161 4.27 -17.33 -21.00
N TYR A 162 3.65 -16.36 -21.68
CA TYR A 162 3.33 -15.10 -21.04
C TYR A 162 2.14 -15.25 -20.07
N TYR A 163 2.22 -14.53 -18.96
CA TYR A 163 1.18 -14.43 -17.94
C TYR A 163 1.15 -13.03 -17.32
N TRP A 164 0.18 -12.78 -16.45
CA TRP A 164 0.10 -11.55 -15.67
C TRP A 164 0.86 -11.69 -14.35
N GLY A 165 1.88 -10.86 -14.15
CA GLY A 165 2.47 -10.61 -12.83
C GLY A 165 1.66 -9.58 -12.06
N HIS A 166 1.66 -9.66 -10.74
CA HIS A 166 0.82 -8.84 -9.86
C HIS A 166 1.58 -8.22 -8.69
N TYR A 167 1.23 -6.97 -8.38
CA TYR A 167 1.54 -6.36 -7.10
C TYR A 167 0.24 -6.03 -6.36
N PHE A 168 0.28 -6.17 -5.05
CA PHE A 168 -0.86 -6.03 -4.16
C PHE A 168 -0.67 -4.83 -3.24
N TYR A 169 -1.77 -4.18 -2.90
CA TYR A 169 -1.77 -2.99 -2.07
C TYR A 169 -1.89 -3.36 -0.60
N ALA A 170 -1.03 -2.76 0.23
CA ALA A 170 -1.19 -2.75 1.68
C ALA A 170 -0.90 -1.35 2.23
N SER A 171 -1.46 -1.03 3.39
CA SER A 171 -1.26 0.26 4.04
C SER A 171 -1.33 0.14 5.55
N MET A 172 -0.70 1.08 6.25
CA MET A 172 -0.88 1.24 7.69
C MET A 172 -0.91 2.72 8.08
N GLU A 173 -1.77 3.01 9.05
CA GLU A 173 -1.81 4.30 9.72
C GLU A 173 -0.58 4.47 10.62
N LEU A 174 -0.05 5.68 10.64
CA LEU A 174 1.15 6.07 11.35
C LEU A 174 0.87 7.20 12.34
N ILE A 175 1.76 7.33 13.31
CA ILE A 175 1.79 8.50 14.19
C ILE A 175 2.66 9.55 13.48
N PRO A 176 2.18 10.79 13.25
CA PRO A 176 2.90 11.80 12.47
C PRO A 176 4.10 12.37 13.24
N LYS A 177 5.16 11.57 13.31
CA LYS A 177 6.47 11.83 13.91
C LYS A 177 7.56 11.65 12.84
N PRO A 178 8.77 12.21 13.07
CA PRO A 178 9.89 11.98 12.18
C PRO A 178 10.18 10.47 12.02
N LEU A 179 10.21 10.02 10.77
CA LEU A 179 10.55 8.65 10.42
C LEU A 179 12.08 8.46 10.50
N SER A 180 12.54 7.20 10.57
CA SER A 180 13.96 6.84 10.56
C SER A 180 14.27 5.96 9.34
N TYR A 181 13.63 4.79 9.24
CA TYR A 181 13.73 3.87 8.10
C TYR A 181 12.54 2.89 8.10
N LEU A 182 12.34 2.18 6.98
CA LEU A 182 11.50 0.99 6.95
C LEU A 182 12.38 -0.26 7.03
N GLU A 183 11.83 -1.31 7.61
CA GLU A 183 12.42 -2.63 7.70
C GLU A 183 11.42 -3.66 7.17
N LEU A 184 11.88 -4.51 6.25
CA LEU A 184 11.14 -5.67 5.76
C LEU A 184 11.81 -6.92 6.30
N THR A 185 11.01 -7.77 6.94
CA THR A 185 11.49 -9.01 7.58
C THR A 185 10.61 -10.17 7.18
N LEU A 186 11.22 -11.31 6.85
CA LEU A 186 10.53 -12.59 6.63
C LEU A 186 10.18 -13.26 7.96
N ASP A 187 8.99 -13.84 8.05
CA ASP A 187 8.59 -14.69 9.18
C ASP A 187 9.02 -16.15 8.92
N PRO A 188 9.87 -16.76 9.77
CA PRO A 188 10.24 -18.17 9.65
C PRO A 188 9.08 -19.15 9.63
N ALA A 189 7.97 -18.84 10.30
CA ALA A 189 6.81 -19.72 10.36
C ALA A 189 6.21 -19.99 8.96
N SER A 190 6.42 -19.10 8.00
CA SER A 190 5.87 -19.23 6.65
C SER A 190 6.47 -20.36 5.81
N TYR A 191 7.67 -20.82 6.13
CA TYR A 191 8.39 -21.85 5.37
C TYR A 191 8.92 -23.01 6.21
N THR A 192 8.71 -23.01 7.53
CA THR A 192 9.07 -24.15 8.39
C THR A 192 7.93 -25.16 8.51
N GLY A 193 8.18 -26.43 8.16
CA GLY A 193 7.25 -27.53 8.43
C GLY A 193 6.12 -27.74 7.41
N GLN A 194 6.13 -26.98 6.31
CA GLN A 194 5.23 -27.20 5.18
C GLN A 194 5.63 -28.49 4.44
N HIS A 195 4.66 -29.35 4.10
CA HIS A 195 4.93 -30.42 3.15
C HIS A 195 5.12 -29.81 1.77
N TYR A 196 6.32 -29.98 1.23
CA TYR A 196 6.67 -29.41 -0.05
C TYR A 196 5.91 -30.08 -1.20
N TYR A 197 4.97 -29.34 -1.78
CA TYR A 197 4.26 -29.65 -3.02
C TYR A 197 4.23 -28.42 -3.91
N GLY A 198 5.40 -27.80 -4.12
CA GLY A 198 5.53 -26.53 -4.84
C GLY A 198 6.31 -26.62 -6.14
N TYR A 199 6.23 -25.57 -6.97
CA TYR A 199 7.10 -25.30 -8.10
C TYR A 199 8.48 -24.79 -7.63
N SER A 200 8.49 -23.94 -6.61
CA SER A 200 9.69 -23.24 -6.10
C SER A 200 10.43 -24.11 -5.11
N PRO A 201 11.78 -24.19 -5.01
CA PRO A 201 12.45 -25.06 -4.03
C PRO A 201 11.88 -24.92 -2.60
N ALA A 202 11.91 -25.99 -1.79
CA ALA A 202 11.33 -25.99 -0.44
C ALA A 202 11.83 -24.88 0.49
N ASP A 203 12.99 -24.29 0.15
CA ASP A 203 13.60 -23.20 0.88
C ASP A 203 13.56 -21.84 0.19
N ALA A 204 12.98 -21.74 -1.00
CA ALA A 204 12.83 -20.49 -1.72
C ALA A 204 11.51 -19.83 -1.30
N PHE A 205 11.59 -18.71 -0.61
CA PHE A 205 10.44 -17.86 -0.29
C PHE A 205 10.91 -16.42 -0.20
N GLY A 206 10.15 -15.48 -0.75
CA GLY A 206 10.49 -14.07 -0.71
C GLY A 206 9.29 -13.16 -0.56
N ILE A 207 9.54 -11.99 0.00
CA ILE A 207 8.61 -10.86 -0.01
C ILE A 207 9.33 -9.64 -0.57
N GLY A 208 8.62 -8.87 -1.38
CA GLY A 208 9.15 -7.68 -2.03
C GLY A 208 8.20 -6.50 -1.91
N VAL A 209 8.76 -5.30 -1.78
CA VAL A 209 8.06 -4.02 -1.90
C VAL A 209 8.58 -3.33 -3.16
N SER A 210 7.70 -3.08 -4.12
CA SER A 210 8.05 -2.48 -5.42
C SER A 210 7.88 -0.96 -5.44
N ALA A 211 6.96 -0.43 -4.62
CA ALA A 211 6.73 1.01 -4.51
C ALA A 211 6.27 1.38 -3.10
N ILE A 212 6.73 2.54 -2.62
CA ILE A 212 6.38 3.10 -1.32
C ILE A 212 5.86 4.53 -1.53
N THR A 213 4.75 4.86 -0.88
CA THR A 213 4.18 6.21 -0.87
C THR A 213 3.75 6.60 0.54
N LEU A 214 4.18 7.79 0.96
CA LEU A 214 3.82 8.38 2.23
C LEU A 214 2.63 9.32 2.03
N GLU A 215 1.63 9.21 2.90
CA GLU A 215 0.52 10.14 2.99
C GLU A 215 0.74 11.09 4.16
N SER A 216 0.61 12.39 3.93
CA SER A 216 0.63 13.41 4.98
C SER A 216 -0.62 14.28 4.87
N VAL A 217 -1.21 14.61 6.02
CA VAL A 217 -2.34 15.54 6.11
C VAL A 217 -1.80 16.92 6.40
N ILE A 218 -1.87 17.83 5.43
CA ILE A 218 -1.50 19.23 5.66
C ILE A 218 -2.69 19.89 6.36
N PRO A 219 -2.56 20.32 7.63
CA PRO A 219 -3.64 21.06 8.28
C PRO A 219 -3.95 22.30 7.46
N ALA A 220 -5.24 22.53 7.20
CA ALA A 220 -5.68 23.66 6.37
C ALA A 220 -4.97 24.95 6.85
N PRO A 221 -4.45 25.80 5.94
CA PRO A 221 -3.61 26.95 6.29
C PRO A 221 -4.16 27.91 7.37
N GLY A 222 -5.47 27.85 7.68
CA GLY A 222 -6.10 28.62 8.77
C GLY A 222 -6.19 27.94 10.14
N ALA A 223 -5.96 26.62 10.26
CA ALA A 223 -6.07 25.90 11.52
C ALA A 223 -4.91 26.20 12.49
N ILE A 224 -3.71 26.46 11.95
CA ILE A 224 -2.53 26.81 12.75
C ILE A 224 -2.66 28.22 13.35
N VAL A 225 -3.37 29.13 12.66
CA VAL A 225 -3.50 30.53 13.09
C VAL A 225 -4.47 30.68 14.27
N LEU A 226 -5.51 29.84 14.36
CA LEU A 226 -6.52 29.94 15.42
C LEU A 226 -6.05 29.45 16.79
N SER A 227 -5.15 28.45 16.85
CA SER A 227 -4.60 27.96 18.13
C SER A 227 -3.67 28.99 18.78
N CYS A 228 -2.93 29.78 18.00
CA CYS A 228 -2.09 30.86 18.52
C CYS A 228 -2.88 32.11 18.94
N MET A 229 -4.03 32.39 18.30
CA MET A 229 -4.85 33.55 18.65
C MET A 229 -5.76 33.31 19.87
N GLY A 230 -6.19 32.07 20.12
CA GLY A 230 -7.12 31.75 21.21
C GLY A 230 -6.56 32.05 22.61
N VAL A 231 -5.28 31.77 22.86
CA VAL A 231 -4.65 32.03 24.16
C VAL A 231 -4.33 33.53 24.35
N GLY A 232 -3.96 34.21 23.27
CA GLY A 232 -3.68 35.65 23.28
C GLY A 232 -4.93 36.50 23.51
N LEU A 233 -6.03 36.20 22.82
CA LEU A 233 -7.28 36.97 22.91
C LEU A 233 -7.99 36.77 24.25
N VAL A 234 -7.99 35.55 24.80
CA VAL A 234 -8.57 35.27 26.14
C VAL A 234 -7.78 35.99 27.24
N ASN A 235 -6.45 36.00 27.17
CA ASN A 235 -5.63 36.75 28.13
C ASN A 235 -5.75 38.28 27.95
N TRP A 236 -5.95 38.76 26.72
CA TRP A 236 -6.21 40.18 26.45
C TRP A 236 -7.58 40.63 26.98
N LEU A 237 -8.64 39.84 26.76
CA LEU A 237 -9.98 40.13 27.28
C LEU A 237 -10.04 40.06 28.82
N ARG A 238 -9.25 39.18 29.46
CA ARG A 238 -9.16 39.10 30.93
C ARG A 238 -8.55 40.35 31.57
N ARG A 239 -7.61 41.02 30.88
CA ARG A 239 -6.96 42.25 31.39
C ARG A 239 -7.84 43.50 31.34
N ARG A 240 -8.94 43.51 30.57
CA ARG A 240 -9.83 44.69 30.44
C ARG A 240 -10.99 44.77 31.43
N ARG A 241 -11.15 43.79 32.34
CA ARG A 241 -12.23 43.79 33.35
C ARG A 241 -11.82 44.31 34.74
N ILE A 242 -10.63 44.89 34.90
CA ILE A 242 -10.11 45.37 36.20
C ILE A 242 -9.92 46.89 36.22
N ILE A 243 -10.70 47.65 35.46
CA ILE A 243 -10.72 49.13 35.56
C ILE A 243 -12.17 49.58 35.66
#